data_AF-A0A183HUP2-F1
#
_entry.id   AF-A0A183HUP2-F1
#
_cell.length_a   1.000
_cell.length_b   1.000
_cell.length_c   1.000
_cell.angle_alpha   90.00
_cell.angle_beta   90.00
_cell.angle_gamma   90.00
#
_symmetry.space_group_name_H-M   'P 1'
#
loop_
_entity.id
_entity.type
_entity.pdbx_description
1 polymer ?
#
loop_
_entity_poly.entity_id
_entity_poly.type
_entity_poly.pdbx_seq_one_letter_code
_entity_poly.pdbx_strand_id
1 'polypeptide(L)'
;MLGFLVQAIITRWQRMIHDIGFIDSLSLTIAGYIHDNTDYCRMIRRNIVRYICLAQLLVSRELSIAVRKRFPTMDSIVSAVVID
;
A
#
# COMPACT_ATOMS: atom_id res chain seq x y z
N MET A 1 26.86 -25.30 5.18
CA MET A 1 26.22 -24.80 3.93
C MET A 1 24.75 -24.42 4.14
N LEU A 2 23.91 -25.28 4.74
CA LEU A 2 22.48 -24.99 4.99
C LEU A 2 22.24 -23.70 5.83
N GLY A 3 23.02 -23.48 6.89
CA GLY A 3 22.88 -22.28 7.74
C GLY A 3 23.11 -20.96 6.99
N PHE A 4 24.05 -20.92 6.05
CA PHE A 4 24.29 -19.73 5.22
C PHE A 4 23.13 -19.47 4.24
N LEU A 5 22.57 -20.53 3.65
CA LEU A 5 21.41 -20.42 2.75
C LEU A 5 20.17 -19.92 3.50
N VAL A 6 19.87 -20.52 4.66
CA VAL A 6 18.72 -20.13 5.48
C VAL A 6 18.85 -18.68 5.94
N GLN A 7 20.02 -18.27 6.40
CA GLN A 7 20.27 -16.89 6.80
C GLN A 7 20.06 -15.90 5.64
N ALA A 8 20.57 -16.24 4.44
CA ALA A 8 20.38 -15.40 3.26
C ALA A 8 18.90 -15.26 2.87
N ILE A 9 18.11 -16.32 2.97
CA ILE A 9 16.66 -16.29 2.68
C ILE A 9 15.93 -15.42 3.71
N ILE A 10 16.21 -15.61 5.01
CA ILE A 10 15.57 -14.84 6.09
C ILE A 10 15.87 -13.35 5.93
N THR A 11 17.13 -12.98 5.69
CA THR A 11 17.51 -11.56 5.51
C THR A 11 16.78 -10.90 4.34
N ARG A 12 16.62 -11.63 3.22
CA ARG A 12 15.87 -11.11 2.06
C ARG A 12 14.39 -10.97 2.36
N TRP A 13 13.80 -11.96 3.04
CA TRP A 13 12.39 -11.93 3.43
C TRP A 13 12.09 -10.80 4.42
N GLN A 14 12.96 -10.60 5.42
CA GLN A 14 12.83 -9.48 6.37
C GLN A 14 12.93 -8.13 5.66
N ARG A 15 13.87 -7.98 4.73
CA ARG A 15 13.99 -6.75 3.93
C ARG A 15 12.73 -6.49 3.11
N MET A 16 12.18 -7.52 2.46
CA MET A 16 10.93 -7.41 1.71
C MET A 16 9.77 -6.91 2.58
N ILE A 17 9.64 -7.43 3.81
CA ILE A 17 8.59 -6.99 4.74
C ILE A 17 8.80 -5.55 5.20
N HIS A 18 10.05 -5.17 5.46
CA HIS A 18 10.37 -3.82 5.88
C HIS A 18 10.10 -2.78 4.78
N ASP A 19 10.41 -3.13 3.53
CA ASP A 19 10.27 -2.23 2.38
C ASP A 19 8.82 -2.06 1.91
N ILE A 20 7.89 -2.97 2.27
CA ILE A 20 6.48 -2.90 1.84
C ILE A 20 5.77 -1.61 2.30
N GLY A 21 6.29 -0.92 3.32
CA GLY A 21 5.82 0.41 3.74
C GLY A 21 4.38 0.42 4.27
N PHE A 22 4.19 0.83 5.53
CA PHE A 22 2.84 1.01 6.08
C PHE A 22 2.26 2.38 5.69
N ILE A 23 1.00 2.41 5.26
CA ILE A 23 0.28 3.62 4.85
C ILE A 23 0.10 4.60 6.01
N ASP A 24 0.10 4.09 7.24
CA ASP A 24 -0.17 4.84 8.47
C ASP A 24 0.77 6.04 8.65
N SER A 25 2.07 5.86 8.40
CA SER A 25 3.07 6.93 8.53
C SER A 25 2.81 8.08 7.55
N LEU A 26 2.42 7.76 6.32
CA LEU A 26 2.15 8.75 5.29
C LEU A 26 0.80 9.44 5.54
N SER A 27 -0.21 8.69 5.97
CA SER A 27 -1.52 9.22 6.37
C SER A 27 -1.41 10.21 7.53
N LEU A 28 -0.63 9.89 8.56
CA LEU A 28 -0.37 10.78 9.70
C LEU A 28 0.36 12.05 9.25
N THR A 29 1.32 11.91 8.34
CA THR A 29 2.04 13.05 7.76
C THR A 29 1.08 13.97 7.01
N ILE A 30 0.21 13.43 6.14
CA ILE A 30 -0.78 14.20 5.38
C ILE A 30 -1.78 14.91 6.32
N ALA A 31 -2.20 14.23 7.39
CA ALA A 31 -3.06 14.82 8.42
C ALA A 31 -2.40 16.01 9.12
N GLY A 32 -1.08 15.94 9.36
CA GLY A 32 -0.28 17.03 9.93
C GLY A 32 0.09 18.14 8.95
N TYR A 33 0.03 17.94 7.63
CA TYR A 33 0.28 19.00 6.65
C TYR A 33 -0.97 19.81 6.33
N ILE A 34 -2.14 19.17 6.27
CA ILE A 34 -3.42 19.80 5.89
C ILE A 34 -4.27 20.01 7.14
N HIS A 35 -4.12 21.17 7.78
CA HIS A 35 -4.76 21.51 9.06
C HIS A 35 -6.22 21.94 8.95
N ASP A 36 -6.64 22.46 7.79
CA ASP A 36 -7.98 23.02 7.64
C ASP A 36 -9.07 21.94 7.69
N ASN A 37 -10.15 22.23 8.42
CA ASN A 37 -11.28 21.31 8.61
C ASN A 37 -12.45 21.53 7.65
N THR A 38 -12.22 22.31 6.59
CA THR A 38 -13.18 22.50 5.50
C THR A 38 -13.42 21.19 4.76
N ASP A 39 -14.63 20.99 4.23
CA ASP A 39 -14.96 19.79 3.44
C ASP A 39 -13.98 19.57 2.27
N TYR A 40 -13.54 20.65 1.63
CA TYR A 40 -12.52 20.59 0.58
C TYR A 40 -11.19 19.97 1.06
N CYS A 41 -10.67 20.43 2.20
CA CYS A 41 -9.43 19.90 2.77
C CYS A 41 -9.59 18.45 3.24
N ARG A 42 -10.77 18.10 3.76
CA ARG A 42 -11.13 16.72 4.08
C ARG A 42 -11.15 15.82 2.84
N MET A 43 -11.70 16.31 1.73
CA MET A 43 -11.69 15.61 0.45
C MET A 43 -10.26 15.40 -0.06
N ILE A 44 -9.39 16.43 0.02
CA ILE A 44 -7.99 16.30 -0.37
C ILE A 44 -7.29 15.22 0.44
N ARG A 45 -7.36 15.27 1.79
CA ARG A 45 -6.72 14.25 2.65
C ARG A 45 -7.16 12.83 2.29
N ARG A 46 -8.48 12.63 2.11
CA ARG A 46 -9.05 11.33 1.71
C ARG A 46 -8.57 10.88 0.33
N ASN A 47 -8.56 11.77 -0.65
CA ASN A 47 -8.13 11.45 -2.01
C ASN A 47 -6.64 11.08 -2.05
N ILE A 48 -5.78 11.82 -1.34
CA ILE A 48 -4.36 11.48 -1.26
C ILE A 48 -4.16 10.08 -0.66
N VAL A 49 -4.81 9.78 0.47
CA VAL A 49 -4.73 8.45 1.10
C VAL A 49 -5.25 7.35 0.15
N ARG A 50 -6.37 7.57 -0.54
CA ARG A 50 -6.89 6.63 -1.54
C ARG A 50 -5.90 6.36 -2.67
N TYR A 51 -5.22 7.39 -3.17
CA TYR A 51 -4.20 7.22 -4.21
C TYR A 51 -2.98 6.42 -3.72
N ILE A 52 -2.56 6.64 -2.48
CA ILE A 52 -1.48 5.86 -1.86
C ILE A 52 -1.88 4.39 -1.72
N CYS A 53 -3.09 4.12 -1.21
CA CYS A 53 -3.62 2.76 -1.10
C CYS A 53 -3.69 2.06 -2.46
N LEU A 54 -4.13 2.79 -3.51
CA LEU A 54 -4.16 2.28 -4.87
C LEU A 54 -2.76 1.94 -5.38
N ALA A 55 -1.77 2.81 -5.16
CA ALA A 55 -0.39 2.56 -5.56
C ALA A 55 0.17 1.30 -4.88
N GLN A 56 -0.06 1.14 -3.57
CA GLN A 56 0.38 -0.05 -2.85
C GLN A 56 -0.33 -1.32 -3.34
N LEU A 57 -1.61 -1.25 -3.67
CA LEU A 57 -2.36 -2.37 -4.23
C LEU A 57 -1.77 -2.82 -5.57
N LEU A 58 -1.45 -1.86 -6.46
CA LEU A 58 -0.85 -2.15 -7.76
C LEU A 58 0.52 -2.83 -7.62
N VAL A 59 1.38 -2.33 -6.72
CA VAL A 59 2.68 -2.96 -6.44
C VAL A 59 2.50 -4.35 -5.82
N SER A 60 1.59 -4.49 -4.85
CA SER A 60 1.31 -5.76 -4.18
C SER A 60 0.74 -6.80 -5.14
N ARG A 61 -0.01 -6.38 -6.17
CA ARG A 61 -0.53 -7.25 -7.23
C ARG A 61 0.58 -7.88 -8.07
N GLU A 62 1.65 -7.15 -8.35
CA GLU A 62 2.78 -7.66 -9.13
C GLU A 62 3.66 -8.60 -8.29
N LEU A 63 3.82 -8.31 -7.00
CA LEU A 63 4.67 -9.10 -6.09
C LEU A 63 3.96 -10.34 -5.51
N SER A 64 2.64 -10.30 -5.35
CA SER A 64 1.87 -11.36 -4.69
C SER A 64 0.86 -12.02 -5.61
N ILE A 65 1.05 -13.33 -5.84
CA ILE A 65 0.11 -14.16 -6.60
C ILE A 65 -1.29 -14.16 -5.95
N ALA A 66 -1.36 -14.08 -4.62
CA ALA A 66 -2.64 -14.04 -3.90
C ALA A 66 -3.41 -12.73 -4.21
N VAL A 67 -2.71 -11.59 -4.22
CA VAL A 67 -3.32 -10.29 -4.57
C VAL A 67 -3.70 -10.27 -6.04
N ARG A 68 -2.88 -10.82 -6.94
CA ARG A 68 -3.21 -10.96 -8.36
C ARG A 68 -4.43 -11.82 -8.63
N LYS A 69 -4.63 -12.89 -7.85
CA LYS A 69 -5.84 -13.72 -7.92
C LYS A 69 -7.08 -12.98 -7.43
N ARG A 70 -6.94 -12.14 -6.40
CA ARG A 70 -8.03 -11.33 -5.86
C ARG A 70 -8.43 -10.17 -6.77
N PHE A 71 -7.45 -9.57 -7.45
CA PHE A 71 -7.64 -8.44 -8.36
C PHE A 71 -7.06 -8.76 -9.75
N PRO A 72 -7.71 -9.63 -10.53
CA PRO A 72 -7.18 -10.10 -11.81
C PRO A 72 -7.18 -9.00 -12.88
N THR A 73 -8.20 -8.14 -12.91
CA THR A 73 -8.39 -7.09 -13.93
C THR A 73 -8.36 -5.69 -13.33
N MET A 74 -8.09 -4.68 -14.15
CA MET A 74 -8.15 -3.27 -13.70
C MET A 74 -9.56 -2.89 -13.27
N ASP A 75 -10.61 -3.42 -13.91
CA ASP A 75 -12.00 -3.19 -13.50
C ASP A 75 -12.27 -3.67 -12.07
N SER A 76 -11.72 -4.82 -11.68
CA SER A 76 -11.85 -5.33 -10.31
C SER A 76 -11.21 -4.42 -9.26
N ILE A 77 -10.16 -3.69 -9.65
CA ILE A 77 -9.48 -2.70 -8.80
C ILE A 77 -10.32 -1.43 -8.70
N VAL A 78 -10.81 -0.93 -9.83
CA VAL A 78 -11.66 0.27 -9.88
C VAL A 78 -12.91 0.05 -9.05
N SER A 79 -13.60 -1.09 -9.19
CA SER A 79 -14.77 -1.40 -8.36
C SER A 79 -14.44 -1.44 -6.86
N ALA A 80 -13.27 -1.94 -6.47
CA ALA A 80 -12.89 -2.00 -5.05
C ALA A 80 -12.53 -0.63 -4.46
N VAL A 81 -12.01 0.30 -5.26
CA VAL A 81 -11.53 1.63 -4.81
C VAL A 81 -12.61 2.71 -4.93
N VAL A 82 -13.57 2.55 -5.86
CA VAL A 82 -14.65 3.53 -6.10
C VAL A 82 -15.83 3.37 -5.14
N ILE A 83 -15.98 2.24 -4.45
CA ILE A 83 -17.13 1.94 -3.57
C ILE A 83 -16.99 2.53 -2.14
N ASP A 84 -16.08 3.49 -1.91
CA ASP A 84 -16.03 4.31 -0.67
C ASP A 84 -16.65 5.70 -0.81
#